data_AF-X1T7N7-F1
#
_entry.id   AF-X1T7N7-F1
#
_cell.length_a   1.000
_cell.length_b   1.000
_cell.length_c   1.000
_cell.angle_alpha   90.00
_cell.angle_beta   90.00
_cell.angle_gamma   90.00
#
_symmetry.space_group_name_H-M   'P 1'
#
loop_
_entity.id
_entity.type
_entity.pdbx_description
1 polymer ?
#
loop_
_entity_poly.entity_id
_entity_poly.type
_entity_poly.pdbx_seq_one_letter_code
_entity_poly.pdbx_strand_id
1 'polypeptide(L)' 'RYVNFSTNAILLTEEKIKQLIDAESIWLINVSLQSSRKHIMETLQKGAQFKNVVTNVQNLISYAYGKKTIVRIQHL' A
#
# COMPACT_ATOMS: atom_id res chain seq x y z
N ARG A 1 -13.13 0.32 -18.27
CA ARG A 1 -12.37 -0.93 -17.99
C ARG A 1 -11.78 -0.77 -16.60
N TYR A 2 -12.01 -1.73 -15.70
CA TYR A 2 -11.49 -1.66 -14.34
C TYR A 2 -10.05 -2.17 -14.29
N VAL A 3 -9.15 -1.40 -13.69
CA VAL A 3 -7.72 -1.70 -13.58
C VAL A 3 -7.42 -2.27 -12.20
N ASN A 4 -6.70 -3.38 -12.19
CA ASN A 4 -6.07 -3.95 -11.00
C ASN A 4 -4.65 -3.39 -10.90
N PHE A 5 -4.33 -2.71 -9.80
CA PHE A 5 -2.98 -2.23 -9.53
C PHE A 5 -2.35 -3.07 -8.40
N SER A 6 -1.11 -3.50 -8.58
CA SER A 6 -0.38 -4.26 -7.56
C SER A 6 0.90 -3.54 -7.20
N THR A 7 1.17 -3.38 -5.90
CA THR A 7 2.35 -2.67 -5.39
C THR A 7 2.88 -3.29 -4.11
N ASN A 8 4.07 -2.87 -3.71
CA ASN A 8 4.65 -3.18 -2.41
C ASN A 8 4.40 -2.02 -1.44
N ALA A 9 4.09 -2.33 -0.18
CA ALA A 9 3.85 -1.35 0.87
C ALA A 9 5.00 -0.34 1.04
N ILE A 10 6.24 -0.73 0.71
CA ILE A 10 7.45 0.11 0.82
C ILE A 10 7.49 1.20 -0.25
N LEU A 11 6.86 0.97 -1.40
CA LEU A 11 6.83 1.93 -2.50
C LEU A 11 5.70 2.95 -2.37
N LEU A 12 4.83 2.79 -1.37
CA LEU A 12 3.75 3.72 -1.09
C LEU A 12 4.31 5.00 -0.47
N THR A 13 3.87 6.12 -1.01
CA THR A 13 4.04 7.46 -0.44
C THR A 13 2.67 8.12 -0.41
N GLU A 14 2.51 9.16 0.40
CA GLU A 14 1.23 9.89 0.46
C GLU A 14 0.79 10.42 -0.91
N GLU A 15 1.73 10.94 -1.70
CA GLU A 15 1.46 11.42 -3.06
C GLU A 15 0.96 10.30 -3.98
N LYS A 16 1.64 9.14 -3.99
CA LYS A 16 1.23 7.98 -4.80
C LYS A 16 -0.11 7.43 -4.35
N ILE A 17 -0.38 7.42 -3.04
CA ILE A 17 -1.68 6.99 -2.49
C ILE A 17 -2.81 7.85 -3.09
N LYS A 18 -2.65 9.18 -3.09
CA LYS A 18 -3.63 10.10 -3.69
C LYS A 18 -3.79 9.83 -5.18
N GLN A 19 -2.68 9.77 -5.93
CA GLN A 19 -2.70 9.49 -7.37
C GLN A 19 -3.41 8.17 -7.72
N LEU A 20 -3.15 7.10 -6.97
CA LEU A 20 -3.73 5.78 -7.23
C LEU A 20 -5.22 5.73 -6.90
N ILE A 21 -5.64 6.38 -5.82
CA ILE A 21 -7.04 6.35 -5.37
C ILE A 21 -7.91 7.31 -6.19
N ASP A 22 -7.37 8.45 -6.59
CA ASP A 22 -8.11 9.44 -7.38
C ASP A 22 -8.12 9.09 -8.88
N ALA A 23 -7.34 8.08 -9.30
CA ALA A 23 -7.42 7.52 -10.64
C ALA A 23 -8.76 6.78 -10.85
N GLU A 24 -9.65 7.36 -11.66
CA GLU A 24 -11.02 6.85 -11.90
C GLU A 24 -11.08 5.39 -12.41
N SER A 25 -10.00 4.89 -13.01
CA SER A 25 -9.94 3.55 -13.61
C SER A 25 -9.49 2.45 -12.65
N ILE A 26 -8.90 2.78 -11.50
CA ILE A 26 -8.37 1.78 -10.55
C ILE A 26 -9.48 1.37 -9.58
N TRP A 27 -9.92 0.11 -9.71
CA TRP A 27 -10.96 -0.44 -8.83
C TRP A 27 -10.39 -1.23 -7.67
N LEU A 28 -9.18 -1.81 -7.83
CA LEU A 28 -8.54 -2.65 -6.84
C LEU A 28 -7.05 -2.35 -6.77
N ILE A 29 -6.57 -2.09 -5.55
CA ILE A 29 -5.16 -1.97 -5.22
C ILE A 29 -4.78 -3.16 -4.33
N ASN A 30 -3.93 -4.04 -4.85
CA ASN A 30 -3.29 -5.10 -4.07
C ASN A 30 -1.95 -4.59 -3.52
N VAL A 31 -1.81 -4.59 -2.20
CA VAL A 31 -0.58 -4.20 -1.51
C VAL A 31 0.06 -5.41 -0.88
N SER A 32 1.28 -5.71 -1.29
CA SER A 32 2.10 -6.75 -0.67
C SER A 32 2.88 -6.18 0.51
N LEU A 33 2.84 -6.89 1.63
CA LEU A 33 3.67 -6.67 2.81
C LEU A 33 4.61 -7.87 2.98
N GLN A 34 5.91 -7.64 2.85
CA GLN A 34 6.92 -8.72 2.88
C GLN A 34 7.01 -9.42 4.25
N SER A 35 6.77 -8.70 5.33
CA SER A 35 6.74 -9.26 6.67
C SER A 35 5.96 -8.38 7.62
N SER A 36 5.18 -9.00 8.51
CA SER A 36 4.57 -8.33 9.67
C SER A 36 5.57 -8.09 10.81
N ARG A 37 6.78 -8.65 10.74
CA ARG A 37 7.80 -8.52 11.78
C ARG A 37 8.84 -7.47 11.39
N LYS A 38 8.98 -6.44 12.23
CA LYS A 38 9.94 -5.33 12.05
C LYS A 38 11.34 -5.80 11.63
N HIS A 39 11.98 -6.63 12.45
CA HIS A 39 13.37 -7.04 12.21
C HIS A 39 13.54 -7.80 10.89
N ILE A 40 12.57 -8.65 10.52
CA ILE A 40 12.60 -9.38 9.25
C ILE A 40 12.42 -8.41 8.09
N MET A 41 11.43 -7.52 8.17
CA MET A 41 11.15 -6.55 7.12
C MET A 41 12.35 -5.65 6.87
N GLU A 42 12.94 -5.07 7.93
CA GLU A 42 14.08 -4.15 7.83
C GLU A 42 15.37 -4.87 7.38
N THR A 43 15.50 -6.18 7.65
CA THR A 43 16.61 -7.00 7.16
C THR A 43 16.47 -7.33 5.67
N LEU A 44 15.26 -7.74 5.25
CA LEU A 44 14.97 -8.09 3.86
C LEU A 44 14.96 -6.86 2.95
N GLN A 45 14.51 -5.73 3.47
CA GLN A 45 14.31 -4.49 2.71
C GLN A 45 15.19 -3.40 3.30
N LYS A 46 16.49 -3.45 2.97
CA LYS A 46 17.48 -2.47 3.44
C LYS A 46 17.02 -1.04 3.11
N GLY A 47 16.93 -0.19 4.14
CA GLY A 47 16.51 1.20 4.01
C GLY A 47 15.01 1.44 4.19
N ALA A 48 14.18 0.40 4.21
CA ALA A 48 12.78 0.53 4.61
C ALA A 48 12.68 0.59 6.14
N GLN A 49 11.93 1.57 6.66
CA GLN A 49 11.62 1.64 8.10
C GLN A 49 10.22 1.06 8.34
N PHE A 50 10.11 0.06 9.23
CA PHE A 50 8.84 -0.63 9.48
C PHE A 50 7.70 0.33 9.86
N LYS A 51 8.02 1.33 10.69
CA LYS A 51 7.06 2.38 11.09
C LYS A 51 6.47 3.10 9.88
N ASN A 52 7.32 3.53 8.94
CA ASN A 52 6.88 4.28 7.76
C ASN A 52 6.01 3.42 6.85
N VAL A 53 6.36 2.14 6.68
CA VAL A 53 5.56 1.19 5.90
C VAL A 53 4.17 1.02 6.50
N VAL A 54 4.08 0.78 7.82
CA VAL A 54 2.80 0.66 8.52
C VAL A 54 1.97 1.95 8.39
N THR A 55 2.60 3.11 8.60
CA THR A 55 1.93 4.41 8.44
C THR A 55 1.41 4.62 7.02
N ASN A 56 2.18 4.29 5.98
CA ASN A 56 1.75 4.43 4.60
C ASN A 56 0.58 3.50 4.26
N VAL A 57 0.58 2.27 4.79
CA VAL A 57 -0.55 1.33 4.64
C VAL A 57 -1.79 1.87 5.35
N GLN A 58 -1.66 2.40 6.57
CA GLN A 58 -2.78 3.03 7.28
C GLN A 58 -3.34 4.24 6.51
N ASN A 59 -2.46 5.08 5.96
CA ASN A 59 -2.86 6.23 5.15
C ASN A 59 -3.61 5.79 3.88
N LEU A 60 -3.18 4.71 3.24
CA LEU A 60 -3.87 4.15 2.07
C LEU A 60 -5.29 3.69 2.43
N ILE A 61 -5.46 2.93 3.52
CA ILE A 61 -6.77 2.45 3.97
C ILE A 61 -7.68 3.64 4.30
N SER A 62 -7.17 4.59 5.10
CA SER A 62 -7.93 5.78 5.51
C SER A 62 -8.35 6.63 4.33
N TYR A 63 -7.47 6.82 3.33
CA TYR A 63 -7.79 7.62 2.15
C TYR A 63 -8.75 6.91 1.18
N ALA A 64 -8.73 5.57 1.15
CA ALA A 64 -9.66 4.77 0.35
C ALA A 64 -11.06 4.66 0.99
N TYR A 65 -11.18 4.90 2.29
CA TYR A 65 -12.44 4.77 3.01
C TYR A 65 -13.51 5.70 2.42
N GLY A 66 -14.67 5.11 2.05
CA GLY A 66 -15.76 5.84 1.40
C GLY A 66 -15.58 6.10 -0.10
N LYS A 67 -14.49 5.63 -0.71
CA LYS A 67 -14.26 5.71 -2.16
C LYS A 67 -14.56 4.39 -2.87
N LYS A 68 -14.63 4.43 -4.20
CA LYS A 68 -14.92 3.25 -5.05
C LYS A 68 -13.77 2.24 -5.10
N THR A 69 -12.55 2.67 -4.80
CA THR A 69 -11.35 1.84 -4.87
C THR A 69 -11.25 0.89 -3.68
N ILE A 70 -11.13 -0.40 -3.95
CA ILE A 70 -10.93 -1.43 -2.94
C ILE A 70 -9.42 -1.58 -2.69
N VAL A 71 -9.03 -1.65 -1.42
CA VAL A 71 -7.65 -1.94 -1.00
C VAL A 71 -7.59 -3.34 -0.40
N ARG A 72 -6.69 -4.18 -0.90
CA ARG A 72 -6.41 -5.51 -0.36
C ARG A 72 -4.96 -5.59 0.06
N ILE A 73 -4.73 -5.97 1.32
CA ILE A 73 -3.37 -6.20 1.84
C ILE A 73 -3.11 -7.70 1.84
N GLN A 74 -1.97 -8.10 1.30
CA GLN A 74 -1.52 -9.48 1.23
C GLN A 74 -0.17 -9.59 1.94
N HIS A 75 -0.06 -10.57 2.83
CA HIS A 75 1.21 -10.96 3.43
C HIS A 75 1.87 -12.00 2.52
N LEU A 76 3.12 -11.74 2.12
CA LEU A 76 3.94 -12.64 1.30
C LEU A 76 4.92 -13.43 2.17
#